data_AF-A0A958FNR5-F1
#
_entry.id   AF-A0A958FNR5-F1
#
_cell.length_a   1.000
_cell.length_b   1.000
_cell.length_c   1.000
_cell.angle_alpha   90.00
_cell.angle_beta   90.00
_cell.angle_gamma   90.00
#
_symmetry.space_group_name_H-M   'P 1'
#
loop_
_entity.id
_entity.type
_entity.pdbx_description
1 polymer ?
#
loop_
_entity_poly.entity_id
_entity_poly.type
_entity_poly.pdbx_seq_one_letter_code
_entity_poly.pdbx_strand_id
1 'polypeptide(L)'
;MEAGWEAWVTVGVILLMLVALIRDIARTDLVILGALAILLVFGILTPEQAFGGFSNKAVLAVGALFVVAAGVQKTGALQFAERLLFSPSGNLQITT
;
A
#
# COMPACT_ATOMS: atom_id res chain seq x y z
N MET A 1 -0.24 -18.52 29.73
CA MET A 1 0.52 -18.00 28.58
C MET A 1 1.52 -17.01 29.14
N GLU A 2 2.74 -17.43 29.43
CA GLU A 2 3.77 -16.46 29.80
C GLU A 2 4.16 -15.72 28.52
N ALA A 3 3.67 -14.49 28.37
CA ALA A 3 4.09 -13.64 27.28
C ALA A 3 5.59 -13.37 27.45
N GLY A 4 6.41 -13.98 26.59
CA GLY A 4 7.84 -13.71 26.54
C GLY A 4 8.10 -12.23 26.33
N TRP A 5 9.26 -11.74 26.77
CA TRP A 5 9.69 -10.35 26.63
C TRP A 5 9.58 -9.83 25.18
N GLU A 6 9.75 -10.71 24.20
CA GLU A 6 9.58 -10.49 22.76
C GLU A 6 8.19 -9.95 22.39
N ALA A 7 7.14 -10.45 23.04
CA ALA A 7 5.77 -10.04 22.77
C ALA A 7 5.56 -8.57 23.19
N TRP A 8 6.08 -8.17 24.35
CA TRP A 8 5.99 -6.80 24.84
C TRP A 8 6.78 -5.83 23.96
N VAL A 9 7.97 -6.22 23.50
CA VAL A 9 8.76 -5.41 22.56
C VAL A 9 8.01 -5.25 21.24
N THR A 10 7.45 -6.32 20.70
CA THR A 10 6.69 -6.28 19.44
C THR A 10 5.49 -5.35 19.52
N VAL A 11 4.70 -5.45 20.59
CA VAL A 11 3.55 -4.57 20.83
C VAL A 11 4.01 -3.11 20.95
N GLY A 12 5.10 -2.86 21.68
CA GLY A 12 5.68 -1.52 21.80
C GLY A 12 6.09 -0.91 20.45
N VAL A 13 6.76 -1.69 19.60
CA VAL A 13 7.18 -1.24 18.26
C VAL A 13 5.97 -0.97 17.37
N ILE A 14 4.95 -1.84 17.39
CA ILE A 14 3.72 -1.64 16.61
C ILE A 14 2.97 -0.38 17.06
N LEU A 15 2.86 -0.15 18.38
CA LEU A 15 2.23 1.05 18.90
C LEU A 15 3.00 2.32 18.50
N LEU A 16 4.33 2.28 18.58
CA LEU A 16 5.18 3.40 18.16
C LEU A 16 5.02 3.68 16.66
N MET A 17 5.00 2.64 15.83
CA MET A 17 4.75 2.73 14.39
C MET A 17 3.38 3.34 14.09
N LEU A 18 2.32 2.90 14.78
CA LEU A 18 0.96 3.44 14.62
C LEU A 18 0.91 4.92 15.00
N VAL A 19 1.50 5.30 16.14
CA VAL A 19 1.56 6.70 16.56
C VAL A 19 2.33 7.55 15.55
N ALA A 20 3.46 7.04 15.03
CA ALA A 20 4.25 7.74 14.01
C ALA A 20 3.47 7.95 12.71
N LEU A 21 2.68 6.96 12.29
CA LEU A 21 1.79 7.06 11.11
C LEU A 21 0.65 8.05 11.34
N ILE A 22 -0.02 8.01 12.50
CA ILE A 22 -1.12 8.93 12.82
C ILE A 22 -0.63 10.38 12.89
N ARG A 23 0.59 10.57 13.41
CA ARG A 23 1.22 11.90 13.53
C ARG A 23 1.92 12.35 12.25
N ASP A 24 1.93 11.53 11.20
CA ASP A 24 2.60 11.77 9.92
C ASP A 24 4.05 12.30 10.10
N ILE A 25 4.78 11.71 11.05
CA ILE A 25 6.11 12.21 11.46
C ILE A 25 7.12 12.04 10.32
N ALA A 26 6.96 10.99 9.53
CA ALA A 26 7.82 10.64 8.41
C ALA A 26 7.01 9.88 7.36
N ARG A 27 7.58 9.75 6.15
CA ARG A 27 6.99 8.96 5.07
C ARG A 27 6.60 7.57 5.56
N THR A 28 5.38 7.16 5.25
CA THR A 28 4.80 5.86 5.58
C THR A 28 5.74 4.70 5.28
N ASP A 29 6.41 4.73 4.12
CA ASP A 29 7.39 3.72 3.74
C ASP A 29 8.57 3.61 4.72
N LEU A 30 9.12 4.74 5.17
CA LEU A 30 10.22 4.77 6.14
C LEU A 30 9.78 4.30 7.53
N VAL A 31 8.57 4.69 7.98
CA VAL A 31 8.05 4.29 9.29
C VAL A 31 7.84 2.78 9.35
N ILE A 32 7.24 2.19 8.30
CA ILE A 32 7.01 0.74 8.22
C ILE A 32 8.33 -0.02 8.15
N LEU A 33 9.25 0.39 7.27
CA LEU A 33 10.55 -0.27 7.13
C LEU A 33 11.42 -0.09 8.37
N GLY A 34 11.33 1.05 9.05
CA GLY A 34 12.02 1.29 10.32
C GLY A 34 11.52 0.39 11.44
N ALA A 35 10.19 0.24 11.59
CA ALA A 35 9.60 -0.68 12.55
C ALA A 35 10.03 -2.13 12.28
N LEU A 36 10.03 -2.55 11.00
CA LEU A 36 10.53 -3.86 10.59
C LEU A 36 12.02 -4.03 10.94
N ALA A 37 12.87 -3.06 10.60
CA ALA A 37 14.30 -3.09 10.88
C ALA A 37 14.58 -3.21 12.39
N ILE A 38 13.83 -2.48 13.23
CA ILE A 38 13.93 -2.61 14.69
C ILE A 38 13.64 -4.06 15.11
N LEU A 39 12.54 -4.66 14.64
CA LEU A 39 12.21 -6.05 14.98
C LEU A 39 13.26 -7.07 14.53
N LEU A 40 13.90 -6.85 13.37
CA LEU A 40 15.02 -7.69 12.91
C LEU A 40 16.26 -7.54 13.80
N VAL A 41 16.62 -6.29 14.17
CA VAL A 41 17.80 -6.03 15.01
C VAL A 41 17.65 -6.64 16.40
N PHE A 42 16.43 -6.63 16.94
CA PHE A 42 16.12 -7.30 18.20
C PHE A 42 16.06 -8.84 18.08
N GLY A 43 16.19 -9.40 16.88
CA GLY A 43 16.15 -10.84 16.64
C GLY A 43 14.79 -11.49 16.87
N ILE A 44 13.73 -10.68 17.02
CA ILE A 44 12.36 -11.15 17.24
C ILE A 44 11.78 -11.72 15.96
N LEU A 45 12.23 -11.20 14.80
CA LEU A 45 11.79 -11.63 13.49
C LEU A 45 12.99 -12.10 12.66
N THR A 46 12.87 -13.25 12.01
CA THR A 46 13.90 -13.70 11.05
C THR A 46 13.75 -12.95 9.71
N PRO A 47 14.81 -12.85 8.90
CA PRO A 47 14.72 -12.23 7.57
C PRO A 47 13.63 -12.87 6.69
N GLU A 48 13.47 -14.18 6.75
CA GLU A 48 12.46 -14.90 5.96
C GLU A 48 11.04 -14.50 6.37
N GLN A 49 10.80 -14.33 7.68
CA GLN A 49 9.52 -13.88 8.22
C GLN A 49 9.24 -12.41 7.86
N ALA A 50 10.28 -11.58 7.85
CA ALA A 50 10.19 -10.19 7.43
C ALA A 50 9.79 -10.05 5.95
N PHE A 51 10.44 -10.83 5.08
CA PHE A 51 10.10 -10.87 3.65
C PHE A 51 8.77 -11.58 3.36
N GLY A 52 8.28 -12.42 4.28
CA GLY A 52 6.97 -13.07 4.18
C GLY A 52 5.81 -12.08 4.00
N GLY A 53 5.92 -10.86 4.54
CA GLY A 53 4.95 -9.79 4.33
C GLY A 53 4.88 -9.31 2.87
N PHE A 54 6.03 -9.26 2.17
CA PHE A 54 6.10 -8.85 0.77
C PHE A 54 5.61 -9.94 -0.20
N SER A 55 5.80 -11.21 0.15
CA SER A 55 5.27 -12.35 -0.62
C SER A 55 3.78 -12.64 -0.35
N ASN A 56 3.09 -11.78 0.41
CA ASN A 56 1.67 -11.93 0.66
C ASN A 56 0.85 -11.70 -0.62
N LYS A 57 -0.17 -12.54 -0.84
CA LYS A 57 -1.07 -12.42 -2.01
C LYS A 57 -1.67 -11.02 -2.15
N ALA A 58 -2.00 -10.34 -1.05
CA ALA A 58 -2.55 -8.98 -1.08
C ALA A 58 -1.54 -7.96 -1.62
N VAL A 59 -0.29 -8.00 -1.16
CA VAL A 59 0.78 -7.10 -1.63
C VAL A 59 1.06 -7.33 -3.11
N LEU A 60 1.16 -8.59 -3.52
CA LEU A 60 1.33 -8.96 -4.93
C LEU A 60 0.16 -8.51 -5.80
N ALA A 61 -1.09 -8.62 -5.31
CA ALA A 61 -2.28 -8.17 -6.02
C ALA A 61 -2.29 -6.64 -6.22
N VAL A 62 -1.92 -5.87 -5.20
CA VAL A 62 -1.77 -4.41 -5.32
C VAL A 62 -0.67 -4.06 -6.32
N GLY A 63 0.46 -4.76 -6.28
CA GLY A 63 1.52 -4.62 -7.28
C GLY A 63 1.04 -4.89 -8.71
N ALA A 64 0.28 -5.97 -8.91
CA ALA A 64 -0.31 -6.29 -10.21
C ALA A 64 -1.31 -5.21 -10.68
N LEU A 65 -2.12 -4.66 -9.76
CA LEU A 65 -3.03 -3.57 -10.08
C LEU A 65 -2.28 -2.30 -10.53
N PHE A 66 -1.15 -1.97 -9.91
CA PHE A 66 -0.31 -0.87 -10.37
C PHE A 66 0.24 -1.10 -11.77
N VAL A 67 0.67 -2.32 -12.09
CA VAL A 67 1.11 -2.68 -13.45
C VAL A 67 -0.02 -2.53 -14.47
N VAL A 68 -1.23 -3.01 -14.14
CA VAL A 68 -2.41 -2.86 -14.99
C VAL A 68 -2.77 -1.39 -15.18
N ALA A 69 -2.79 -0.60 -14.10
CA ALA A 69 -3.08 0.83 -14.15
C ALA A 69 -2.08 1.58 -15.05
N ALA A 70 -0.80 1.24 -14.99
CA ALA A 70 0.22 1.80 -15.88
C ALA A 70 0.00 1.38 -17.34
N GLY A 71 -0.36 0.12 -17.59
CA GLY A 71 -0.69 -0.38 -18.93
C GLY A 71 -1.89 0.34 -19.55
N VAL A 72 -2.96 0.56 -18.78
CA VAL A 72 -4.14 1.32 -19.20
C VAL A 72 -3.78 2.78 -19.54
N GLN A 73 -2.98 3.43 -18.70
CA GLN A 73 -2.52 4.81 -18.95
C GLN A 73 -1.66 4.92 -20.22
N LYS A 74 -0.76 3.96 -20.46
CA LYS A 74 0.15 3.97 -21.62
C LYS A 74 -0.54 3.66 -22.95
N THR A 75 -1.56 2.79 -22.95
CA THR A 75 -2.24 2.33 -24.17
C THR A 75 -3.29 3.31 -24.69
N GLY A 76 -3.61 4.35 -23.95
CA GLY A 76 -4.71 5.24 -24.29
C GLY A 76 -6.10 4.61 -24.06
N ALA A 77 -6.15 3.46 -23.40
CA ALA A 77 -7.39 2.73 -23.13
C ALA A 77 -8.34 3.54 -22.23
N LEU A 78 -7.79 4.41 -21.38
CA LEU A 78 -8.59 5.36 -20.60
C LEU A 78 -9.38 6.31 -21.49
N GLN A 79 -8.78 6.87 -22.54
CA GLN A 79 -9.46 7.78 -23.48
C GLN A 79 -10.50 7.03 -24.32
N PHE A 80 -10.26 5.75 -24.63
CA PHE A 80 -11.28 4.91 -25.27
C PHE A 80 -12.47 4.67 -24.35
N ALA A 81 -12.21 4.33 -23.08
CA ALA A 81 -13.25 4.13 -22.07
C ALA A 81 -14.04 5.43 -21.81
N GLU A 82 -13.38 6.59 -21.74
CA GLU A 82 -14.02 7.90 -21.63
C GLU A 82 -14.95 8.18 -22.81
N ARG A 83 -14.52 7.94 -24.05
CA ARG A 83 -15.37 8.16 -25.23
C ARG A 83 -16.57 7.21 -25.29
N LEU A 84 -16.41 5.98 -24.80
CA LEU A 84 -17.48 4.98 -24.77
C LEU A 84 -18.50 5.27 -23.66
N LEU A 85 -18.03 5.66 -22.47
CA LEU A 85 -18.86 5.95 -21.30
C LEU A 85 -19.50 7.34 -21.36
N PHE A 86 -18.76 8.34 -21.86
CA PHE A 86 -19.22 9.71 -22.06
C PHE A 86 -19.53 10.01 -23.53
N SER A 87 -20.06 9.02 -24.25
CA SER A 87 -20.52 9.19 -25.64
C SER A 87 -21.37 10.47 -25.71
N PRO A 88 -21.02 11.45 -26.57
CA PRO A 88 -21.76 12.70 -26.69
C PRO A 88 -23.22 12.43 -27.06
N SER A 89 -24.08 12.30 -26.05
CA SER A 89 -25.52 12.14 -26.23
C SER A 89 -26.11 13.50 -26.57
N GLY A 90 -26.11 13.77 -27.88
CA GLY A 90 -27.16 14.53 -28.51
C GLY A 90 -26.90 16.02 -28.69
N ASN A 91 -26.97 16.43 -29.96
CA ASN A 91 -27.39 17.75 -30.40
C ASN A 91 -28.53 18.31 -29.51
N LEU A 92 -28.19 19.14 -28.53
CA LEU A 92 -29.10 20.19 -28.06
C LEU A 92 -28.61 21.49 -28.67
N GLN A 93 -29.05 21.72 -29.90
CA GLN A 93 -29.09 23.05 -30.50
C GLN A 93 -30.00 23.92 -29.62
N ILE A 94 -29.43 24.55 -28.60
CA ILE A 94 -30.06 25.75 -28.02
C ILE A 94 -29.65 26.89 -28.93
N THR A 95 -30.40 27.01 -30.02
CA THR A 95 -30.43 28.22 -30.83
C THR A 95 -31.02 29.33 -29.96
N THR A 96 -30.34 30.47 -29.88
CA THR A 96 -30.94 31.76 -29.52
C THR A 96 -30.28 32.80 -30.39
#